data_AF-K4JGZ5-F1
#
_entry.id   AF-K4JGZ5-F1
#
_cell.length_a   1.000
_cell.length_b   1.000
_cell.length_c   1.000
_cell.angle_alpha   90.00
_cell.angle_beta   90.00
_cell.angle_gamma   90.00
#
_symmetry.space_group_name_H-M   'P 1'
#
loop_
_entity.id
_entity.type
_entity.pdbx_description
1 polymer ?
#
loop_
_entity_poly.entity_id
_entity_poly.type
_entity_poly.pdbx_seq_one_letter_code
_entity_poly.pdbx_strand_id
1 'polypeptide(L)'
;VPALRLSYHDLSARLKQLFAYCCLIPKDYVFKKDDLILWWMAEGFLHNSTTEKSMERLGEEYFQELLSRSFFQQVPDDESLFVMHDLMNDLATFVAGEFYSRLDIEVEKNVRKEAFKKYRHMSFVCEKYMTYNKFKAFERANSLRTFLAMPNVVGDDSWQFYLSSKILVDTLPQL
;
A
#
# COMPACT_ATOMS: atom_id res chain seq x y z
N VAL A 1 14.80 -6.40 15.91
CA VAL A 1 13.31 -6.51 15.92
C VAL A 1 12.63 -5.77 17.08
N PRO A 2 13.13 -5.79 18.34
CA PRO A 2 12.49 -5.05 19.43
C PRO A 2 12.40 -3.53 19.21
N ALA A 3 13.47 -2.90 18.72
CA ALA A 3 13.53 -1.46 18.51
C ALA A 3 12.52 -0.93 17.46
N LEU A 4 12.33 -1.66 16.35
CA LEU A 4 11.38 -1.27 15.30
C LEU A 4 9.92 -1.32 15.80
N ARG A 5 9.59 -2.34 16.59
CA ARG A 5 8.27 -2.44 17.22
C ARG A 5 8.03 -1.31 18.21
N LEU A 6 9.03 -0.93 19.01
CA LEU A 6 8.93 0.20 19.92
C LEU A 6 8.64 1.51 19.17
N SER A 7 9.38 1.80 18.11
CA SER A 7 9.15 2.97 17.25
C SER A 7 7.70 3.04 16.74
N TYR A 8 7.15 1.88 16.32
CA TYR A 8 5.74 1.79 15.93
C TYR A 8 4.77 1.98 17.11
N HIS A 9 5.05 1.38 18.28
CA HIS A 9 4.20 1.53 19.46
C HIS A 9 4.11 3.00 19.93
N ASP A 10 5.15 3.79 19.71
CA ASP A 10 5.20 5.21 20.05
C ASP A 10 4.51 6.14 19.02
N LEU A 11 3.95 5.58 17.94
CA LEU A 11 3.14 6.34 16.99
C LEU A 11 1.73 6.60 17.52
N SER A 12 1.16 7.75 17.12
CA SER A 12 -0.26 8.03 17.30
C SER A 12 -1.12 6.99 16.59
N ALA A 13 -2.38 6.81 17.02
CA ALA A 13 -3.29 5.84 16.41
C ALA A 13 -3.45 6.06 14.89
N ARG A 14 -3.46 7.32 14.45
CA ARG A 14 -3.59 7.66 13.03
C ARG A 14 -2.33 7.30 12.25
N LEU A 15 -1.15 7.63 12.76
CA LEU A 15 0.11 7.26 12.11
C LEU A 15 0.31 5.76 12.03
N LYS A 16 -0.14 5.01 13.05
CA LYS A 16 -0.18 3.54 13.00
C LYS A 16 -1.03 3.03 11.83
N GLN A 17 -2.21 3.60 11.63
CA GLN A 17 -3.09 3.25 10.50
C GLN A 17 -2.46 3.61 9.15
N LEU A 18 -1.93 4.83 9.01
CA LEU A 18 -1.29 5.29 7.77
C LEU A 18 -0.07 4.42 7.43
N PHE A 19 0.75 4.07 8.42
CA PHE A 19 1.90 3.20 8.21
C PHE A 19 1.50 1.75 7.89
N ALA A 20 0.48 1.20 8.56
CA ALA A 20 -0.04 -0.12 8.25
C ALA A 20 -0.53 -0.22 6.80
N TYR A 21 -1.19 0.83 6.29
CA TYR A 21 -1.60 0.90 4.88
C TYR A 21 -0.44 0.77 3.90
N CYS A 22 0.73 1.29 4.26
CA CYS A 22 1.92 1.22 3.41
C CYS A 22 2.45 -0.21 3.20
N CYS A 23 1.91 -1.24 3.85
CA CYS A 23 2.20 -2.64 3.48
C CYS A 23 1.82 -2.99 2.03
N LEU A 24 0.90 -2.22 1.45
CA LEU A 24 0.51 -2.33 0.04
C LEU A 24 1.63 -1.87 -0.92
N ILE A 25 2.64 -1.15 -0.42
CA ILE A 25 3.80 -0.75 -1.20
C ILE A 25 4.78 -1.94 -1.26
N PRO A 26 5.22 -2.37 -2.46
CA PRO A 26 6.22 -3.43 -2.60
C PRO A 26 7.55 -3.09 -1.91
N LYS A 27 8.33 -4.13 -1.60
CA LYS A 27 9.72 -3.94 -1.19
C LYS A 27 10.52 -3.29 -2.32
N ASP A 28 11.52 -2.48 -1.95
CA ASP A 28 12.34 -1.70 -2.88
C ASP A 28 11.58 -0.72 -3.80
N TYR A 29 10.27 -0.52 -3.59
CA TYR A 29 9.50 0.42 -4.38
C TYR A 29 9.84 1.85 -3.97
N VAL A 30 10.27 2.63 -4.96
CA VAL A 30 10.53 4.06 -4.83
C VAL A 30 9.28 4.82 -5.20
N PHE A 31 8.86 5.75 -4.34
CA PHE A 31 7.61 6.49 -4.48
C PHE A 31 7.79 7.98 -4.25
N LYS A 32 6.92 8.79 -4.86
CA LYS A 32 6.79 10.21 -4.55
C LYS A 32 5.93 10.37 -3.30
N LYS A 33 6.32 11.30 -2.43
CA LYS A 33 5.53 11.65 -1.24
C LYS A 33 4.08 11.99 -1.57
N ASP A 34 3.87 12.77 -2.63
CA ASP A 34 2.54 13.26 -3.02
C ASP A 34 1.61 12.10 -3.42
N ASP A 35 2.14 11.05 -4.06
CA ASP A 35 1.35 9.85 -4.41
C ASP A 35 0.85 9.13 -3.14
N LEU A 36 1.72 8.97 -2.14
CA LEU A 36 1.34 8.35 -0.87
C LEU A 36 0.29 9.16 -0.12
N ILE A 37 0.43 10.48 -0.11
CA ILE A 37 -0.57 11.39 0.48
C ILE A 37 -1.91 11.23 -0.25
N LEU A 38 -1.92 11.20 -1.59
CA LEU A 38 -3.12 10.98 -2.38
C LEU A 38 -3.77 9.62 -2.08
N TRP A 39 -2.99 8.57 -1.88
CA TRP A 39 -3.54 7.26 -1.47
C TRP A 39 -4.19 7.34 -0.09
N TRP A 40 -3.55 7.97 0.90
CA TRP A 40 -4.17 8.18 2.21
C TRP A 40 -5.44 9.03 2.16
N MET A 41 -5.49 10.01 1.24
CA MET A 41 -6.70 10.81 0.98
C MET A 41 -7.82 9.96 0.38
N ALA A 42 -7.50 9.12 -0.62
CA ALA A 42 -8.48 8.26 -1.29
C ALA A 42 -9.13 7.26 -0.31
N GLU A 43 -8.37 6.79 0.68
CA GLU A 43 -8.89 5.94 1.76
C GLU A 43 -9.70 6.69 2.82
N GLY A 44 -9.72 8.02 2.76
CA GLY A 44 -10.37 8.87 3.76
C GLY A 44 -9.64 8.91 5.11
N PHE A 45 -8.38 8.50 5.17
CA PHE A 45 -7.61 8.47 6.42
C PHE A 45 -7.19 9.85 6.91
N LEU A 46 -7.28 10.87 6.06
CA LEU A 46 -6.84 12.24 6.37
C LEU A 46 -8.00 13.18 6.77
N HIS A 47 -9.07 12.63 7.36
CA HIS A 47 -10.17 13.46 7.85
C HIS A 47 -9.95 13.94 9.28
N ASN A 48 -9.97 15.25 9.53
CA ASN A 48 -9.98 15.80 10.88
C ASN A 48 -11.19 16.72 11.08
N SER A 49 -12.07 16.38 12.01
CA SER A 49 -13.27 17.16 12.30
C SER A 49 -13.00 18.42 13.14
N THR A 50 -11.79 18.54 13.71
CA THR A 50 -11.43 19.59 14.67
C THR A 50 -10.49 20.68 14.13
N THR A 51 -10.00 20.57 12.89
CA THR A 51 -9.08 21.57 12.32
C THR A 51 -9.48 21.97 10.92
N GLU A 52 -9.40 23.27 10.60
CA GLU A 52 -9.60 23.83 9.25
C GLU A 52 -8.47 23.50 8.25
N LYS A 53 -7.56 22.58 8.59
CA LYS A 53 -6.44 22.20 7.72
C LYS A 53 -6.95 21.38 6.53
N SER A 54 -6.35 21.61 5.36
CA SER A 54 -6.60 20.77 4.19
C SER A 54 -6.01 19.37 4.36
N MET A 55 -6.55 18.39 3.63
CA MET A 55 -6.09 17.00 3.71
C MET A 55 -4.63 16.86 3.27
N GLU A 56 -4.18 17.64 2.30
CA GLU A 56 -2.81 17.66 1.79
C GLU A 56 -1.83 18.12 2.88
N ARG A 57 -2.17 19.20 3.61
CA ARG A 57 -1.33 19.66 4.73
C ARG A 57 -1.26 18.64 5.86
N LEU A 58 -2.37 17.99 6.18
CA LEU A 58 -2.38 16.91 7.18
C LEU A 58 -1.54 15.72 6.72
N GLY A 59 -1.65 15.35 5.44
CA GLY A 59 -0.83 14.30 4.83
C GLY A 59 0.66 14.63 4.91
N GLU A 60 1.03 15.87 4.62
CA GLU A 60 2.41 16.35 4.73
C GLU A 60 2.93 16.22 6.17
N GLU A 61 2.17 16.69 7.16
CA GLU A 61 2.57 16.61 8.56
C GLU A 61 2.81 15.16 9.02
N TYR A 62 1.90 14.25 8.65
CA TYR A 62 2.05 12.83 8.98
C TYR A 62 3.21 12.18 8.22
N PHE A 63 3.40 12.53 6.96
CA PHE A 63 4.53 12.04 6.18
C PHE A 63 5.87 12.47 6.81
N GLN A 64 6.01 13.76 7.14
CA GLN A 64 7.21 14.30 7.77
C GLN A 64 7.46 13.66 9.13
N GLU A 65 6.42 13.36 9.92
CA GLU A 65 6.60 12.67 11.20
C GLU A 65 7.14 11.24 10.99
N LEU A 66 6.59 10.48 10.05
CA LEU A 66 7.10 9.14 9.70
C LEU A 66 8.53 9.19 9.16
N LEU A 67 8.84 10.16 8.29
CA LEU A 67 10.18 10.39 7.76
C LEU A 67 11.19 10.71 8.88
N SER A 68 10.82 11.60 9.80
CA SER A 68 11.68 12.00 10.93
C SER A 68 12.03 10.85 11.88
N ARG A 69 11.19 9.80 11.90
CA ARG A 69 11.37 8.57 12.69
C ARG A 69 11.96 7.42 11.86
N SER A 70 12.47 7.71 10.66
CA SER A 70 13.07 6.74 9.72
C SER A 70 12.13 5.62 9.25
N PHE A 71 10.81 5.85 9.23
CA PHE A 71 9.87 4.90 8.61
C PHE A 71 9.97 4.88 7.10
N PHE A 72 10.32 6.04 6.53
CA PHE A 72 10.72 6.20 5.15
C PHE A 72 12.16 6.71 5.12
N GLN A 73 12.82 6.50 4.00
CA GLN A 73 14.13 7.09 3.73
C GLN A 73 14.09 7.81 2.39
N GLN A 74 14.77 8.94 2.34
CA GLN A 74 14.96 9.69 1.11
C GLN A 74 15.98 8.95 0.23
N VAL A 75 15.73 8.91 -1.08
CA VAL A 75 16.63 8.29 -2.03
C VAL A 75 17.87 9.18 -2.21
N PRO A 76 19.10 8.61 -2.20
CA PRO A 76 20.29 9.38 -2.54
C PRO A 76 20.16 10.00 -3.93
N ASP A 77 20.60 11.26 -4.07
CA ASP A 77 20.62 11.99 -5.34
C ASP A 77 19.25 12.39 -5.93
N ASP A 78 18.13 12.07 -5.27
CA ASP A 78 16.80 12.60 -5.61
C ASP A 78 15.96 12.90 -4.35
N GLU A 79 15.90 14.19 -4.00
CA GLU A 79 15.19 14.64 -2.80
C GLU A 79 13.66 14.47 -2.87
N SER A 80 13.11 14.24 -4.07
CA SER A 80 11.67 14.08 -4.30
C SER A 80 11.18 12.64 -4.11
N LEU A 81 12.11 11.69 -4.01
CA LEU A 81 11.84 10.26 -3.99
C LEU A 81 12.15 9.63 -2.63
N PHE A 82 11.32 8.66 -2.25
CA PHE A 82 11.39 7.97 -0.98
C PHE A 82 11.27 6.46 -1.16
N VAL A 83 11.84 5.72 -0.22
CA VAL A 83 11.77 4.27 -0.13
C VAL A 83 11.41 3.84 1.28
N MET A 84 10.70 2.72 1.39
CA MET A 84 10.52 2.01 2.65
C MET A 84 11.49 0.85 2.71
N HIS A 85 12.37 0.81 3.71
CA HIS A 85 13.25 -0.34 3.90
C HIS A 85 12.47 -1.63 4.11
N ASP A 86 13.03 -2.74 3.65
CA ASP A 86 12.48 -4.09 3.83
C ASP A 86 12.03 -4.40 5.26
N LEU A 87 12.83 -4.01 6.27
CA LEU A 87 12.47 -4.24 7.66
C LEU A 87 11.26 -3.40 8.12
N MET A 88 11.08 -2.20 7.56
CA MET A 88 9.89 -1.38 7.80
C MET A 88 8.70 -1.93 7.02
N ASN A 89 8.93 -2.46 5.81
CA ASN A 89 7.90 -3.14 5.03
C ASN A 89 7.39 -4.41 5.71
N ASP A 90 8.31 -5.21 6.28
CA ASP A 90 7.98 -6.39 7.07
C ASP A 90 7.20 -6.01 8.33
N LEU A 91 7.57 -4.90 8.98
CA LEU A 91 6.82 -4.37 10.12
C LEU A 91 5.42 -3.91 9.71
N ALA A 92 5.28 -3.14 8.62
CA ALA A 92 4.01 -2.68 8.09
C ALA A 92 3.09 -3.88 7.79
N THR A 93 3.63 -4.89 7.12
CA THR A 93 2.93 -6.15 6.80
C THR A 93 2.49 -6.88 8.08
N PHE A 94 3.36 -6.95 9.09
CA PHE A 94 3.04 -7.58 10.37
C PHE A 94 1.91 -6.86 11.12
N VAL A 95 1.88 -5.52 11.11
CA VAL A 95 0.87 -4.74 11.85
C VAL A 95 -0.43 -4.52 11.08
N ALA A 96 -0.42 -4.67 9.76
CA ALA A 96 -1.60 -4.54 8.89
C ALA A 96 -2.68 -5.60 9.16
N GLY A 97 -2.29 -6.78 9.65
CA GLY A 97 -3.22 -7.84 10.00
C GLY A 97 -3.97 -8.40 8.78
N GLU A 98 -5.24 -8.77 8.97
CA GLU A 98 -6.04 -9.49 7.96
C GLU A 98 -6.85 -8.59 7.00
N PHE A 99 -6.62 -7.26 7.01
CA PHE A 99 -7.37 -6.31 6.18
C PHE A 99 -6.65 -5.89 4.90
N TYR A 100 -5.35 -6.16 4.81
CA TYR A 100 -4.50 -5.75 3.69
C TYR A 100 -3.81 -6.96 3.06
N SER A 101 -3.62 -6.94 1.74
CA SER A 101 -2.91 -8.01 1.04
C SER A 101 -2.23 -7.51 -0.23
N ARG A 102 -0.99 -7.95 -0.47
CA ARG A 102 -0.20 -7.64 -1.65
C ARG A 102 -0.04 -8.91 -2.52
N LEU A 103 -0.23 -8.81 -3.83
CA LEU A 103 -0.27 -9.97 -4.74
C LEU A 103 1.10 -10.57 -5.07
N ASP A 104 2.16 -9.78 -4.98
CA ASP A 104 3.56 -10.16 -5.26
C ASP A 104 4.22 -10.94 -4.10
N ILE A 105 3.69 -10.83 -2.88
CA ILE A 105 4.00 -11.75 -1.79
C ILE A 105 3.46 -13.07 -2.28
N GLU A 106 4.34 -14.07 -2.46
CA GLU A 106 3.94 -15.43 -2.81
C GLU A 106 2.82 -15.84 -1.86
N VAL A 107 1.58 -15.70 -2.33
CA VAL A 107 0.45 -16.26 -1.64
C VAL A 107 0.68 -17.74 -1.83
N GLU A 108 1.36 -18.35 -0.86
CA GLU A 108 1.39 -19.79 -0.72
C GLU A 108 -0.03 -20.24 -1.05
N LYS A 109 -0.17 -21.10 -2.07
CA LYS A 109 -1.47 -21.51 -2.64
C LYS A 109 -2.46 -22.06 -1.59
N ASN A 110 -2.00 -22.20 -0.35
CA ASN A 110 -2.64 -22.74 0.84
C ASN A 110 -2.93 -21.70 1.93
N VAL A 111 -2.52 -20.42 1.82
CA VAL A 111 -2.89 -19.32 2.75
C VAL A 111 -4.34 -18.93 2.49
N ARG A 112 -5.20 -19.83 2.96
CA ARG A 112 -6.65 -19.82 3.14
C ARG A 112 -7.41 -18.95 2.16
N LYS A 113 -8.10 -19.61 1.22
CA LYS A 113 -9.21 -19.06 0.42
C LYS A 113 -10.26 -18.33 1.29
N GLU A 114 -10.32 -18.58 2.61
CA GLU A 114 -11.16 -17.84 3.55
C GLU A 114 -10.62 -16.45 3.94
N ALA A 115 -9.29 -16.22 3.92
CA ALA A 115 -8.67 -14.95 4.29
C ALA A 115 -9.03 -13.82 3.30
N PHE A 116 -9.21 -14.16 2.02
CA PHE A 116 -9.60 -13.20 0.98
C PHE A 116 -10.93 -12.51 1.22
N LYS A 117 -11.85 -13.12 1.99
CA LYS A 117 -13.12 -12.48 2.37
C LYS A 117 -12.92 -11.32 3.36
N LYS A 118 -11.79 -11.27 4.05
CA LYS A 118 -11.51 -10.28 5.10
C LYS A 118 -10.70 -9.10 4.57
N TYR A 119 -9.95 -9.29 3.48
CA TYR A 119 -9.18 -8.22 2.87
C TYR A 119 -10.11 -7.11 2.36
N ARG A 120 -9.76 -5.88 2.72
CA ARG A 120 -10.46 -4.65 2.33
C ARG A 120 -9.62 -3.81 1.38
N HIS A 121 -8.29 -3.94 1.46
CA HIS A 121 -7.38 -3.18 0.60
C HIS A 121 -6.33 -4.12 0.04
N MET A 122 -6.11 -4.05 -1.27
CA MET A 122 -5.17 -4.91 -1.95
C MET A 122 -4.36 -4.13 -2.98
N SER A 123 -3.15 -4.62 -3.26
CA SER A 123 -2.31 -4.04 -4.30
C SER A 123 -1.53 -5.10 -5.08
N PHE A 124 -1.07 -4.71 -6.26
CA PHE A 124 -0.25 -5.55 -7.14
C PHE A 124 0.73 -4.70 -7.94
N VAL A 125 1.87 -5.29 -8.28
CA VAL A 125 2.84 -4.68 -9.20
C VAL A 125 2.41 -4.94 -10.65
N CYS A 126 2.39 -3.90 -11.46
CA CYS A 126 2.00 -3.94 -12.86
C CYS A 126 3.15 -4.46 -13.71
N GLU A 127 3.15 -5.75 -13.98
CA GLU A 127 4.02 -6.30 -15.01
C GLU A 127 3.54 -5.89 -16.40
N LYS A 128 4.44 -5.92 -17.39
CA LYS A 128 4.12 -5.60 -18.79
C LYS A 128 2.89 -6.36 -19.29
N TYR A 129 2.72 -7.62 -18.88
CA TYR A 129 1.57 -8.45 -19.23
C TYR A 129 0.97 -9.11 -17.99
N MET A 130 -0.22 -8.66 -17.61
CA MET A 130 -0.96 -9.19 -16.46
C MET A 130 -1.97 -10.24 -16.91
N THR A 131 -1.71 -11.50 -16.56
CA THR A 131 -2.58 -12.63 -16.93
C THR A 131 -3.70 -12.84 -15.91
N TYR A 132 -4.88 -13.25 -16.39
CA TYR A 132 -6.05 -13.55 -15.55
C TYR A 132 -5.75 -14.55 -14.42
N ASN A 133 -4.85 -15.51 -14.64
CA ASN A 133 -4.52 -16.53 -13.64
C ASN A 133 -3.97 -15.94 -12.34
N LYS A 134 -3.30 -14.77 -12.39
CA LYS A 134 -2.83 -14.07 -11.18
C LYS A 134 -3.98 -13.53 -10.33
N PHE A 135 -5.11 -13.23 -10.96
CA PHE A 135 -6.27 -12.61 -10.31
C PHE A 135 -7.35 -13.60 -9.89
N LYS A 136 -7.22 -14.88 -10.28
CA LYS A 136 -8.14 -15.96 -9.83
C LYS A 136 -8.22 -16.09 -8.31
N ALA A 137 -7.15 -15.71 -7.59
CA ALA A 137 -7.16 -15.68 -6.13
C ALA A 137 -8.23 -14.72 -5.56
N PHE A 138 -8.67 -13.73 -6.35
CA PHE A 138 -9.55 -12.65 -5.90
C PHE A 138 -11.03 -12.85 -6.23
N GLU A 139 -11.42 -13.93 -6.93
CA GLU A 139 -12.84 -14.25 -7.18
C GLU A 139 -13.68 -14.36 -5.88
N ARG A 140 -13.04 -14.41 -4.72
CA ARG A 140 -13.68 -14.50 -3.40
C ARG A 140 -13.49 -13.27 -2.52
N ALA A 141 -12.85 -12.22 -3.02
CA ALA A 141 -12.56 -11.00 -2.27
C ALA A 141 -13.72 -10.00 -2.36
N ASN A 142 -14.95 -10.44 -2.09
CA ASN A 142 -16.21 -9.68 -2.23
C ASN A 142 -16.44 -8.55 -1.22
N SER A 143 -15.37 -8.14 -0.55
CA SER A 143 -15.36 -7.13 0.50
C SER A 143 -14.36 -6.04 0.19
N LEU A 144 -13.78 -6.06 -1.01
CA LEU A 144 -12.70 -5.19 -1.38
C LEU A 144 -13.21 -3.76 -1.51
N ARG A 145 -12.47 -2.82 -0.91
CA ARG A 145 -12.70 -1.38 -1.04
C ARG A 145 -11.70 -0.76 -1.99
N THR A 146 -10.45 -1.22 -1.92
CA THR A 146 -9.34 -0.66 -2.68
C THR A 146 -8.59 -1.74 -3.43
N PHE A 147 -8.38 -1.50 -4.72
CA PHE A 147 -7.51 -2.31 -5.56
C PHE A 147 -6.46 -1.44 -6.25
N LEU A 148 -5.27 -1.38 -5.67
CA LEU A 148 -4.21 -0.46 -6.05
C LEU A 148 -3.22 -1.12 -7.03
N ALA A 149 -3.14 -0.54 -8.23
CA ALA A 149 -2.16 -0.90 -9.24
C ALA A 149 -0.86 -0.08 -9.02
N MET A 150 0.26 -0.77 -8.76
CA MET A 150 1.57 -0.14 -8.55
C MET A 150 2.42 -0.31 -9.81
N PRO A 151 3.02 0.73 -10.40
CA PRO A 151 3.89 0.58 -11.56
C PRO A 151 5.15 -0.22 -11.19
N ASN A 152 5.77 -0.90 -12.16
CA ASN A 152 6.92 -1.78 -11.91
C ASN A 152 8.28 -1.08 -12.08
N VAL A 153 8.31 0.15 -12.61
CA VAL A 153 9.56 0.84 -12.93
C VAL A 153 9.66 2.13 -12.13
N VAL A 154 10.73 2.23 -11.35
CA VAL A 154 11.12 3.45 -10.64
C VAL A 154 11.43 4.53 -11.69
N GLY A 155 10.68 5.62 -11.68
CA GLY A 155 10.94 6.80 -12.51
C GLY A 155 10.44 6.74 -13.95
N ASP A 156 9.68 5.71 -14.34
CA ASP A 156 8.95 5.70 -15.62
C ASP A 156 7.46 5.94 -15.34
N ASP A 157 6.99 7.14 -15.65
CA ASP A 157 5.56 7.50 -15.58
C ASP A 157 4.73 6.76 -16.67
N SER A 158 5.35 5.86 -17.47
CA SER A 158 4.65 5.01 -18.41
C SER A 158 3.84 3.93 -17.66
N TRP A 159 2.55 4.19 -17.47
CA TRP A 159 1.55 3.20 -17.09
C TRP A 159 1.29 2.16 -18.21
N GLN A 160 2.32 1.79 -18.97
CA GLN A 160 2.20 0.87 -20.10
C GLN A 160 2.21 -0.58 -19.61
N PHE A 161 1.08 -1.03 -19.09
CA PHE A 161 0.82 -2.44 -18.81
C PHE A 161 -0.44 -2.92 -19.53
N TYR A 162 -0.44 -4.19 -19.91
CA TYR A 162 -1.57 -4.82 -20.57
C TYR A 162 -2.31 -5.71 -19.58
N LEU A 163 -3.58 -5.38 -19.31
CA LEU A 163 -4.47 -6.16 -18.48
C LEU A 163 -5.36 -7.05 -19.35
N SER A 164 -5.49 -8.33 -18.99
CA SER A 164 -6.47 -9.21 -19.65
C SER A 164 -7.89 -8.62 -19.48
N SER A 165 -8.64 -8.53 -20.58
CA SER A 165 -10.04 -8.04 -20.55
C SER A 165 -10.93 -8.84 -19.59
N LYS A 166 -10.61 -10.13 -19.35
CA LYS A 166 -11.29 -10.97 -18.36
C LYS A 166 -11.19 -10.41 -16.94
N ILE A 167 -10.14 -9.69 -16.58
CA ILE A 167 -10.01 -9.08 -15.25
C ILE A 167 -11.07 -7.98 -15.09
N LEU A 168 -11.27 -7.17 -16.14
CA LEU A 168 -12.28 -6.11 -16.13
C LEU A 168 -13.71 -6.65 -16.16
N VAL A 169 -13.96 -7.69 -16.95
CA VAL A 169 -15.31 -8.22 -17.18
C VAL A 169 -15.72 -9.25 -16.12
N ASP A 170 -14.81 -10.15 -15.74
CA ASP A 170 -15.14 -11.28 -14.88
C ASP A 170 -14.74 -11.02 -13.41
N THR A 171 -13.62 -10.34 -13.15
CA THR A 171 -13.09 -10.16 -11.78
C THR A 171 -13.64 -8.92 -11.10
N LEU A 172 -13.46 -7.73 -11.68
CA LEU A 172 -13.84 -6.45 -11.01
C LEU A 172 -15.29 -6.40 -10.51
N PRO A 173 -16.31 -6.94 -11.22
CA PRO A 173 -17.68 -6.91 -10.72
C PRO A 173 -17.94 -7.81 -9.50
N GLN A 174 -17.01 -8.71 -9.16
CA GLN A 174 -17.13 -9.65 -8.03
C GLN A 174 -16.37 -9.22 -6.77
N LEU A 175 -15.53 -8.18 -6.88
CA LEU A 175 -14.70 -7.64 -5.78
C LEU A 175 -15.54 -6.80 -4.80
#